data_AF-A0A8J9TA23-F1
#
_entry.id   AF-A0A8J9TA23-F1
#
_cell.length_a   1.000
_cell.length_b   1.000
_cell.length_c   1.000
_cell.angle_alpha   90.00
_cell.angle_beta   90.00
_cell.angle_gamma   90.00
#
_symmetry.space_group_name_H-M   'P 1'
#
loop_
_entity.id
_entity.type
_entity.pdbx_description
1 polymer ?
#
loop_
_entity_poly.entity_id
_entity_poly.type
_entity_poly.pdbx_seq_one_letter_code
_entity_poly.pdbx_strand_id
1 'polypeptide(L)'
;GNHAGSITLEQCLDAFAEEEKIPEAYCSRCKDFRVQTKRMSLWRLPPVVIIQLKRFQFTQHMRRKLRDLVVFPIEGLDLSRIMAPDS
;
A
#
# COMPACT_ATOMS: atom_id res chain seq x y z
N GLY A 1 4.68 -5.30 -20.05
CA GLY A 1 3.34 -5.44 -20.64
C GLY A 1 2.59 -4.15 -20.41
N ASN A 2 2.08 -3.56 -21.48
CA ASN A 2 1.10 -2.45 -21.55
C ASN A 2 1.35 -1.22 -20.65
N HIS A 3 2.04 -0.21 -21.21
CA HIS A 3 1.93 1.17 -20.72
C HIS A 3 0.63 1.78 -21.28
N ALA A 4 -0.46 1.65 -20.53
CA ALA A 4 -1.72 2.33 -20.80
C ALA A 4 -2.20 3.01 -19.51
N GLY A 5 -1.95 4.32 -19.40
CA GLY A 5 -2.40 5.16 -18.28
C GLY A 5 -1.27 5.59 -17.33
N SER A 6 -1.23 6.88 -17.00
CA SER A 6 -0.44 7.38 -15.87
C SER A 6 -0.97 6.81 -14.56
N ILE A 7 -0.08 6.40 -13.65
CA ILE A 7 -0.46 5.98 -12.29
C ILE A 7 -0.53 7.23 -11.42
N THR A 8 -1.55 7.40 -10.59
CA THR A 8 -1.60 8.50 -9.61
C THR A 8 -1.07 8.06 -8.24
N LEU A 9 -0.68 9.02 -7.40
CA LEU A 9 -0.27 8.74 -6.03
C LEU A 9 -1.43 8.14 -5.23
N GLU A 10 -2.65 8.60 -5.45
CA GLU A 10 -3.87 8.08 -4.81
C GLU A 10 -4.07 6.61 -5.13
N GLN A 11 -3.84 6.17 -6.38
CA GLN A 11 -3.87 4.75 -6.73
C GLN A 11 -2.81 3.93 -5.97
N CYS A 12 -1.64 4.52 -5.72
CA CYS A 12 -0.60 3.88 -4.91
C CYS A 12 -0.98 3.80 -3.42
N LEU A 13 -1.69 4.81 -2.91
CA LEU A 13 -2.19 4.84 -1.53
C LEU A 13 -3.36 3.86 -1.34
N ASP A 14 -4.25 3.76 -2.32
CA ASP A 14 -5.32 2.75 -2.34
C ASP A 14 -4.72 1.35 -2.31
N ALA A 15 -3.71 1.07 -3.15
CA ALA A 15 -2.99 -0.20 -3.15
C ALA A 15 -2.23 -0.47 -1.83
N PHE A 16 -1.79 0.58 -1.12
CA PHE A 16 -1.19 0.44 0.22
C PHE A 16 -2.22 0.03 1.27
N ALA A 17 -3.45 0.53 1.17
CA ALA A 17 -4.54 0.30 2.12
C ALA A 17 -5.50 -0.82 1.68
N GLU A 18 -5.21 -1.49 0.56
CA GLU A 18 -6.00 -2.60 0.04
C GLU A 18 -5.98 -3.79 1.01
N GLU A 19 -7.08 -4.52 1.03
CA GLU A 19 -7.21 -5.72 1.82
C GLU A 19 -6.42 -6.88 1.20
N GLU A 20 -5.42 -7.40 1.92
CA GLU A 20 -4.62 -8.54 1.50
C GLU A 20 -4.98 -9.82 2.28
N LYS A 21 -5.09 -10.94 1.56
CA LYS A 21 -5.26 -12.27 2.17
C LYS A 21 -3.90 -12.87 2.48
N ILE A 22 -3.68 -13.20 3.75
CA ILE A 22 -2.51 -13.92 4.23
C ILE A 22 -2.91 -15.39 4.37
N PRO A 23 -2.43 -16.30 3.51
CA PRO A 23 -2.90 -17.68 3.47
C PRO A 23 -2.53 -18.49 4.72
N GLU A 24 -1.37 -18.21 5.32
CA GLU A 24 -0.84 -18.96 6.47
C GLU A 24 -0.51 -18.02 7.63
N ALA A 25 -1.54 -17.42 8.22
CA ALA A 25 -1.40 -16.59 9.41
C ALA A 25 -1.82 -17.38 10.66
N TYR A 26 -0.93 -17.45 11.66
CA TYR A 26 -1.24 -18.10 12.92
C TYR A 26 -2.31 -17.32 13.71
N CYS A 27 -3.40 -17.98 14.07
CA CYS A 27 -4.46 -17.39 14.89
C CYS A 27 -4.34 -17.88 16.34
N SER A 28 -4.02 -16.98 17.26
CA SER A 28 -3.85 -17.31 18.68
C SER A 28 -5.12 -17.83 19.36
N ARG A 29 -6.31 -17.42 18.88
CA ARG A 29 -7.61 -17.91 19.38
C ARG A 29 -7.88 -19.34 18.93
N CYS A 30 -7.57 -19.67 17.68
CA CYS A 30 -7.83 -20.98 17.10
C CYS A 30 -6.69 -21.98 17.32
N LYS A 31 -5.50 -21.49 17.70
CA LYS A 31 -4.26 -22.25 17.88
C LYS A 31 -3.83 -23.02 16.62
N ASP A 32 -4.02 -22.42 15.45
CA ASP A 32 -3.70 -23.02 14.15
C ASP A 32 -3.44 -21.94 13.07
N PHE A 33 -2.84 -22.34 11.94
CA PHE A 33 -2.67 -21.50 10.76
C PHE A 33 -3.98 -21.41 9.97
N ARG A 34 -4.36 -20.18 9.62
CA ARG A 34 -5.57 -19.91 8.84
C ARG A 34 -5.33 -18.79 7.85
N VAL A 35 -6.18 -18.75 6.84
CA VAL A 35 -6.29 -17.57 5.99
C VAL A 35 -6.81 -16.41 6.85
N GLN A 36 -6.06 -15.32 6.90
CA GLN A 36 -6.47 -14.09 7.55
C GLN A 36 -6.48 -12.94 6.56
N THR A 37 -7.27 -11.94 6.89
CA THR A 37 -7.32 -10.68 6.16
C THR A 37 -6.47 -9.65 6.88
N LYS A 38 -5.64 -8.91 6.15
CA LYS A 38 -4.90 -7.76 6.66
C LYS A 38 -5.24 -6.52 5.84
N ARG A 39 -5.46 -5.41 6.53
CA ARG A 39 -5.63 -4.09 5.92
C ARG A 39 -4.76 -3.10 6.67
N MET A 40 -4.10 -2.20 5.96
CA MET A 40 -3.33 -1.11 6.56
C MET A 40 -4.11 0.19 6.49
N SER A 41 -4.00 1.00 7.55
CA SER A 41 -4.57 2.34 7.64
C SER A 41 -3.64 3.24 8.43
N LEU A 42 -3.78 4.55 8.22
CA LEU A 42 -3.10 5.57 9.00
C LEU A 42 -3.96 5.91 10.22
N TRP A 43 -3.39 5.83 11.42
CA TRP A 43 -4.13 6.19 12.64
C TRP A 43 -4.17 7.71 12.86
N ARG A 44 -3.04 8.38 12.60
CA ARG A 44 -2.88 9.84 12.72
C ARG A 44 -1.85 10.31 11.70
N LEU A 45 -1.97 11.57 11.29
CA LEU A 45 -1.00 12.22 10.40
C LEU A 45 -0.03 13.10 11.21
N PRO A 46 1.29 12.97 11.01
CA PRO A 46 2.25 13.96 11.49
C PRO A 46 2.12 15.28 10.70
N PRO A 47 2.63 16.41 11.22
CA PRO A 47 2.65 17.69 10.49
C PRO A 47 3.44 17.63 9.17
N VAL A 48 4.39 16.70 9.07
CA VAL A 48 5.18 16.45 7.85
C VAL A 48 5.10 14.96 7.52
N VAL A 49 4.56 14.63 6.36
CA VAL A 49 4.43 13.25 5.87
C VAL A 49 5.51 12.97 4.83
N ILE A 50 6.22 11.86 4.98
CA ILE A 50 7.21 11.39 4.00
C ILE A 50 6.64 10.19 3.26
N ILE A 51 6.54 10.28 1.93
CA ILE A 51 6.05 9.21 1.07
C ILE A 51 7.20 8.63 0.26
N GLN A 52 7.53 7.36 0.49
CA GLN A 52 8.51 6.62 -0.30
C GLN A 52 7.82 5.71 -1.32
N LEU A 53 8.06 5.96 -2.60
CA LEU A 53 7.62 5.05 -3.67
C LEU A 53 8.52 3.80 -3.71
N LYS A 54 7.94 2.62 -3.50
CA LYS A 54 8.63 1.32 -3.53
C LYS A 54 8.95 0.88 -4.97
N ARG A 55 9.90 1.57 -5.61
CA ARG A 55 10.26 1.35 -7.02
C ARG A 55 11.17 0.15 -7.27
N PHE A 56 11.78 -0.44 -6.25
CA PHE A 56 12.74 -1.52 -6.43
C PHE A 56 12.08 -2.87 -6.14
N GLN A 57 12.16 -3.77 -7.12
CA GLN A 57 11.67 -5.14 -7.00
C GLN A 57 12.83 -6.11 -7.11
N PHE A 58 12.87 -7.06 -6.18
CA PHE A 58 13.88 -8.10 -6.08
C PHE A 58 13.16 -9.46 -6.04
N THR A 59 13.51 -10.34 -6.96
CA THR A 59 13.17 -11.75 -6.94
C THR A 59 14.45 -12.57 -6.96
N GLN A 60 14.35 -13.89 -6.82
CA GLN A 60 15.51 -14.79 -6.89
C GLN A 60 16.33 -14.62 -8.18
N HIS A 61 15.69 -14.19 -9.28
CA HIS A 61 16.31 -14.13 -10.60
C HIS A 61 16.37 -12.71 -11.20
N MET A 62 15.75 -11.72 -10.57
CA MET A 62 15.61 -10.40 -11.17
C MET A 62 15.70 -9.29 -10.13
N ARG A 63 16.47 -8.25 -10.47
CA ARG A 63 16.46 -6.97 -9.77
C ARG A 63 16.06 -5.90 -10.77
N ARG A 64 14.97 -5.16 -10.51
CA ARG A 64 14.51 -4.10 -11.42
C ARG A 64 14.04 -2.86 -10.68
N LYS A 65 14.20 -1.71 -11.34
CA LYS A 65 13.60 -0.43 -10.95
C LYS A 65 12.37 -0.16 -11.79
N LEU A 66 11.22 0.03 -11.16
CA LEU A 66 9.97 0.47 -11.76
C LEU A 66 10.13 1.93 -12.23
N ARG A 67 9.89 2.15 -13.52
CA ARG A 67 10.04 3.45 -14.19
C ARG A 67 8.71 4.14 -14.48
N ASP A 68 7.61 3.54 -14.05
CA ASP A 68 6.26 4.08 -14.24
C ASP A 68 6.16 5.49 -13.66
N LEU A 69 5.57 6.40 -14.45
CA LEU A 69 5.30 7.76 -14.03
C LEU A 69 4.21 7.72 -12.97
N VAL A 70 4.51 8.30 -11.81
CA VAL A 70 3.52 8.53 -10.76
C VAL A 70 3.21 10.01 -10.76
N VAL A 71 1.96 10.35 -11.09
CA VAL A 71 1.42 11.70 -11.04
C VAL A 71 0.95 11.97 -9.62
N PHE A 72 1.36 13.09 -9.04
CA PHE A 72 1.00 13.47 -7.68
C PHE A 72 0.65 14.96 -7.64
N PRO A 73 -0.27 15.38 -6.76
CA PRO A 73 -0.57 16.78 -6.57
C PRO A 73 0.59 17.49 -5.87
N ILE A 74 0.84 18.75 -6.23
CA ILE A 74 1.77 19.62 -5.50
C ILE A 74 1.10 20.20 -4.25
N GLU A 75 -0.21 20.43 -4.32
CA GLU A 75 -1.03 20.96 -3.23
C GLU A 75 -2.34 20.16 -3.13
N GLY A 76 -2.93 20.07 -1.93
CA GLY A 76 -4.24 19.45 -1.75
C GLY A 76 -4.26 17.92 -1.79
N LEU A 77 -3.18 17.24 -1.38
CA LEU A 77 -3.19 15.79 -1.21
C LEU A 77 -4.18 15.39 -0.10
N ASP A 78 -5.19 14.58 -0.46
CA ASP A 78 -6.18 14.05 0.48
C ASP A 78 -5.81 12.62 0.91
N LEU A 79 -5.56 12.43 2.21
CA LEU A 79 -5.25 11.12 2.82
C LEU A 79 -6.45 10.52 3.57
N SER A 80 -7.61 11.18 3.57
CA SER A 80 -8.80 10.77 4.35
C SER A 80 -9.22 9.32 4.08
N ARG A 81 -9.13 8.88 2.82
CA ARG A 81 -9.54 7.54 2.36
C ARG A 81 -8.76 6.39 2.99
N ILE A 82 -7.54 6.65 3.46
CA ILE A 82 -6.66 5.65 4.07
C ILE A 82 -6.49 5.84 5.58
N MET A 83 -7.24 6.78 6.17
CA MET A 83 -7.30 6.93 7.63
C MET A 83 -8.07 5.75 8.25
N ALA A 84 -7.70 5.35 9.45
CA ALA A 84 -8.47 4.42 10.24
C ALA A 84 -9.83 5.04 10.59
N PRO A 85 -10.91 4.25 10.72
CA PRO A 85 -12.16 4.74 11.28
C PRO A 85 -11.93 5.30 12.68
N ASP A 86 -12.63 6.39 13.01
CA ASP A 86 -12.67 6.89 14.38
C ASP A 86 -13.23 5.78 15.29
N SER A 87 -12.46 5.43 16.33
CA SER A 87 -12.81 4.43 17.34
C SER A 87 -13.79 4.94 18.38
#